data_AF-A0A9D9XQ34-F1
#
_entry.id   AF-A0A9D9XQ34-F1
#
_cell.length_a   1.000
_cell.length_b   1.000
_cell.length_c   1.000
_cell.angle_alpha   90.00
_cell.angle_beta   90.00
_cell.angle_gamma   90.00
#
_symmetry.space_group_name_H-M   'P 1'
#
loop_
_entity.id
_entity.type
_entity.pdbx_description
1 polymer ?
#
loop_
_entity_poly.entity_id
_entity_poly.type
_entity_poly.pdbx_seq_one_letter_code
_entity_poly.pdbx_strand_id
1 'polypeptide(L)'
;MKLSKYLTILSLILALGCKEKETETAPVDVITTSPSFEQEDVIENDIALQWSNMTLFVAKNTKKNTPTYASRGFGYIGLTMYESVVQGSKEYSSLEGQLNDPNMTLTLPKPDKTKEYNWVLSLNAGQASIIKNIYDPAFTTDESVRRKIDSLETVIYNKYAKGLDSSTIKRSTAYGREVAKKIYEWSKTDGGDKAYTRNLPTNYTIPVGQGFWVVPTFSQTSSTLTSSLHPTWGNNRTFISTNQTLTVPKAITYSTLPNSDYYAQMLSVRNKKTNLTQEEREIAAWWGDDPAFTFTPPGHSYSIAQIAAKKSNAKLFKSAQSFAAVGMAIADAFVNCWKCKYTYNAERPSSYIKAQIDPMWISFFPEPPFPAFPSGHATQGSACATVLTQTYGSDFAFEDNSHENRADDVLLNVGFKNRRYNSFWEAAEESAYSRFLGGIHTNHDNQTGLTEGRKVGSNVNKLKWKK
;
A
#
# COMPACT_ATOMS: atom_id res chain seq x y z
N MET A 1 -39.97 -75.50 -54.69
CA MET A 1 -39.13 -76.13 -55.73
C MET A 1 -37.81 -76.55 -55.06
N LYS A 2 -37.60 -77.87 -54.89
CA LYS A 2 -36.36 -78.65 -54.56
C LYS A 2 -35.45 -78.21 -53.38
N LEU A 3 -35.40 -79.00 -52.30
CA LEU A 3 -34.33 -79.97 -51.88
C LEU A 3 -32.98 -79.30 -51.51
N SER A 4 -32.40 -79.48 -50.32
CA SER A 4 -31.66 -80.69 -49.85
C SER A 4 -31.26 -80.48 -48.35
N LYS A 5 -31.66 -81.32 -47.39
CA LYS A 5 -31.06 -82.57 -46.88
C LYS A 5 -29.63 -82.47 -46.27
N TYR A 6 -29.60 -82.68 -44.94
CA TYR A 6 -28.70 -83.51 -44.09
C TYR A 6 -27.17 -83.50 -44.29
N LEU A 7 -26.40 -83.31 -43.20
CA LEU A 7 -25.71 -84.42 -42.53
C LEU A 7 -25.19 -84.05 -41.12
N THR A 8 -25.27 -85.03 -40.24
CA THR A 8 -25.00 -85.06 -38.81
C THR A 8 -23.61 -85.68 -38.53
N ILE A 9 -23.15 -85.61 -37.26
CA ILE A 9 -22.19 -86.49 -36.53
C ILE A 9 -20.82 -85.83 -36.28
N LEU A 10 -20.14 -85.93 -35.12
CA LEU A 10 -20.40 -86.24 -33.70
C LEU A 10 -18.98 -86.23 -33.05
N SER A 11 -18.90 -85.83 -31.78
CA SER A 11 -17.93 -86.30 -30.75
C SER A 11 -16.47 -85.83 -30.67
N LEU A 12 -16.25 -85.10 -29.56
CA LEU A 12 -15.32 -85.34 -28.43
C LEU A 12 -13.80 -85.10 -28.52
N ILE A 13 -13.39 -84.12 -27.67
CA ILE A 13 -12.28 -84.07 -26.69
C ILE A 13 -10.83 -84.08 -27.20
N LEU A 14 -10.11 -82.99 -26.91
CA LEU A 14 -8.91 -83.00 -26.04
C LEU A 14 -8.45 -81.56 -25.71
N ALA A 15 -7.97 -81.41 -24.48
CA ALA A 15 -7.52 -80.18 -23.85
C ALA A 15 -6.23 -79.62 -24.47
N LEU A 16 -5.99 -78.31 -24.29
CA LEU A 16 -4.69 -77.66 -24.05
C LEU A 16 -4.93 -76.16 -23.80
N GLY A 17 -4.36 -75.61 -22.72
CA GLY A 17 -4.54 -74.22 -22.29
C GLY A 17 -3.46 -73.25 -22.76
N CYS A 18 -3.66 -71.95 -22.49
CA CYS A 18 -2.67 -71.03 -21.92
C CYS A 18 -3.20 -69.58 -21.76
N LYS A 19 -2.96 -69.05 -20.54
CA LYS A 19 -2.67 -67.65 -20.14
C LYS A 19 -3.73 -66.56 -20.31
N GLU A 20 -4.47 -66.30 -19.23
CA GLU A 20 -4.86 -64.94 -18.86
C GLU A 20 -3.79 -64.35 -17.92
N LYS A 21 -3.38 -63.11 -18.18
CA LYS A 21 -2.46 -62.35 -17.33
C LYS A 21 -3.19 -61.94 -16.06
N GLU A 22 -2.73 -62.45 -14.92
CA GLU A 22 -2.97 -61.81 -13.63
C GLU A 22 -2.30 -60.44 -13.63
N THR A 23 -3.09 -59.38 -13.55
CA THR A 23 -2.61 -58.09 -13.04
C THR A 23 -2.68 -58.15 -11.52
N GLU A 24 -1.54 -58.42 -10.89
CA GLU A 24 -1.31 -58.08 -9.48
C GLU A 24 -1.63 -56.60 -9.27
N THR A 25 -2.70 -56.30 -8.54
CA THR A 25 -2.89 -55.00 -7.93
C THR A 25 -1.84 -54.85 -6.84
N ALA A 26 -0.79 -54.09 -7.12
CA ALA A 26 0.13 -53.63 -6.09
C ALA A 26 -0.69 -52.93 -4.98
N PRO A 27 -0.36 -53.14 -3.69
CA PRO A 27 -0.99 -52.38 -2.63
C PRO A 27 -0.73 -50.89 -2.88
N VAL A 28 -1.81 -50.10 -2.92
CA VAL A 28 -1.71 -48.65 -2.86
C VAL A 28 -1.09 -48.33 -1.51
N ASP A 29 0.19 -47.98 -1.49
CA ASP A 29 0.80 -47.34 -0.34
C ASP A 29 0.00 -46.06 -0.08
N VAL A 30 -0.88 -46.13 0.91
CA VAL A 30 -1.45 -44.94 1.53
C VAL A 30 -0.28 -44.28 2.24
N ILE A 31 0.42 -43.40 1.52
CA ILE A 31 1.34 -42.46 2.14
C ILE A 31 0.47 -41.62 3.06
N THR A 32 0.46 -42.00 4.34
CA THR A 32 -0.06 -41.18 5.43
C THR A 32 0.93 -40.04 5.63
N THR A 33 1.01 -39.12 4.66
CA THR A 33 1.66 -37.83 4.91
C THR A 33 0.85 -37.17 6.01
N SER A 34 1.45 -37.04 7.18
CA SER A 34 0.91 -36.15 8.20
C SER A 34 0.70 -34.78 7.55
N PRO A 35 -0.46 -34.13 7.72
CA PRO A 35 -0.69 -32.83 7.11
C PRO A 35 0.40 -31.86 7.61
N SER A 36 1.21 -31.35 6.69
CA SER A 36 2.33 -30.49 7.05
C SER A 36 1.82 -29.08 7.37
N PHE A 37 2.05 -28.64 8.61
CA PHE A 37 1.70 -27.29 9.06
C PHE A 37 2.43 -26.20 8.25
N GLU A 38 3.76 -26.37 8.09
CA GLU A 38 4.58 -25.50 7.24
C GLU A 38 4.46 -25.93 5.78
N GLN A 39 4.29 -24.96 4.89
CA GLN A 39 4.22 -25.17 3.46
C GLN A 39 5.52 -24.68 2.82
N GLU A 40 5.91 -25.28 1.70
CA GLU A 40 6.89 -24.63 0.84
C GLU A 40 6.32 -23.30 0.36
N ASP A 41 7.17 -22.30 0.17
CA ASP A 41 6.78 -20.93 -0.17
C ASP A 41 6.36 -20.80 -1.66
N VAL A 42 5.51 -21.73 -2.13
CA VAL A 42 5.05 -21.89 -3.51
C VAL A 42 3.61 -21.42 -3.74
N ILE A 43 2.91 -20.99 -2.69
CA ILE A 43 1.52 -20.51 -2.81
C ILE A 43 1.47 -19.30 -3.74
N GLU A 44 0.63 -19.37 -4.78
CA GLU A 44 0.45 -18.25 -5.71
C GLU A 44 -0.12 -17.00 -5.02
N ASN A 45 0.30 -15.83 -5.50
CA ASN A 45 -0.05 -14.56 -4.87
C ASN A 45 -1.39 -13.95 -5.31
N ASP A 46 -2.17 -14.65 -6.13
CA ASP A 46 -3.45 -14.16 -6.68
C ASP A 46 -4.34 -13.56 -5.59
N ILE A 47 -4.30 -14.13 -4.39
CA ILE A 47 -5.09 -13.68 -3.26
C ILE A 47 -4.59 -12.36 -2.67
N ALA A 48 -3.27 -12.20 -2.55
CA ALA A 48 -2.66 -10.96 -2.08
C ALA A 48 -2.89 -9.84 -3.09
N LEU A 49 -2.81 -10.13 -4.39
CA LEU A 49 -3.10 -9.17 -5.46
C LEU A 49 -4.59 -8.74 -5.45
N GLN A 50 -5.52 -9.69 -5.27
CA GLN A 50 -6.96 -9.39 -5.15
C GLN A 50 -7.28 -8.51 -3.94
N TRP A 51 -6.71 -8.80 -2.76
CA TRP A 51 -6.90 -7.98 -1.56
C TRP A 51 -6.17 -6.64 -1.63
N SER A 52 -5.02 -6.57 -2.31
CA SER A 52 -4.35 -5.31 -2.63
C SER A 52 -5.24 -4.42 -3.52
N ASN A 53 -5.84 -4.99 -4.56
CA ASN A 53 -6.82 -4.29 -5.41
C ASN A 53 -8.02 -3.79 -4.60
N MET A 54 -8.55 -4.62 -3.69
CA MET A 54 -9.63 -4.21 -2.80
C MET A 54 -9.21 -3.06 -1.88
N THR A 55 -7.98 -3.09 -1.36
CA THR A 55 -7.45 -2.03 -0.50
C THR A 55 -7.35 -0.70 -1.24
N LEU A 56 -6.83 -0.71 -2.48
CA LEU A 56 -6.77 0.48 -3.35
C LEU A 56 -8.18 0.98 -3.72
N PHE A 57 -9.09 0.04 -4.05
CA PHE A 57 -10.49 0.36 -4.33
C PHE A 57 -11.15 1.04 -3.13
N VAL A 58 -11.00 0.50 -1.92
CA VAL A 58 -11.56 1.09 -0.70
C VAL A 58 -10.94 2.45 -0.47
N ALA A 59 -9.61 2.59 -0.53
CA ALA A 59 -8.93 3.87 -0.30
C ALA A 59 -9.42 4.99 -1.23
N LYS A 60 -9.65 4.68 -2.51
CA LYS A 60 -10.20 5.61 -3.52
C LYS A 60 -11.67 5.97 -3.29
N ASN A 61 -12.48 5.00 -2.84
CA ASN A 61 -13.94 5.15 -2.74
C ASN A 61 -14.42 5.46 -1.31
N THR A 62 -13.50 5.82 -0.41
CA THR A 62 -13.78 6.19 0.97
C THR A 62 -13.84 7.70 1.09
N LYS A 63 -14.94 8.22 1.62
CA LYS A 63 -15.09 9.66 1.88
C LYS A 63 -14.13 10.10 2.98
N LYS A 64 -13.65 11.34 2.90
CA LYS A 64 -12.77 11.94 3.93
C LYS A 64 -11.45 11.18 4.14
N ASN A 65 -11.05 10.33 3.19
CA ASN A 65 -9.80 9.59 3.26
C ASN A 65 -8.63 10.48 2.86
N THR A 66 -7.94 11.02 3.85
CA THR A 66 -6.81 11.93 3.64
C THR A 66 -5.52 11.14 3.44
N PRO A 67 -4.49 11.70 2.78
CA PRO A 67 -3.22 10.99 2.58
C PRO A 67 -2.60 10.45 3.88
N THR A 68 -2.71 11.20 4.97
CA THR A 68 -2.27 10.75 6.29
C THR A 68 -3.08 9.55 6.77
N TYR A 69 -4.41 9.61 6.77
CA TYR A 69 -5.23 8.48 7.22
C TYR A 69 -5.07 7.23 6.32
N ALA A 70 -5.02 7.43 5.00
CA ALA A 70 -4.78 6.37 4.03
C ALA A 70 -3.44 5.66 4.30
N SER A 71 -2.35 6.41 4.54
CA SER A 71 -1.04 5.83 4.87
C SER A 71 -1.09 4.89 6.07
N ARG A 72 -1.77 5.31 7.15
CA ARG A 72 -2.00 4.49 8.34
C ARG A 72 -2.76 3.21 8.00
N GLY A 73 -3.80 3.33 7.18
CA GLY A 73 -4.59 2.18 6.73
C GLY A 73 -3.75 1.15 5.98
N PHE A 74 -2.97 1.58 4.98
CA PHE A 74 -2.09 0.68 4.23
C PHE A 74 -1.07 -0.05 5.12
N GLY A 75 -0.54 0.62 6.15
CA GLY A 75 0.34 -0.02 7.14
C GLY A 75 -0.31 -1.19 7.88
N TYR A 76 -1.46 -0.96 8.53
CA TYR A 76 -2.13 -2.02 9.30
C TYR A 76 -2.75 -3.12 8.43
N ILE A 77 -3.27 -2.76 7.26
CA ILE A 77 -3.85 -3.72 6.31
C ILE A 77 -2.74 -4.62 5.72
N GLY A 78 -1.60 -4.04 5.34
CA GLY A 78 -0.42 -4.78 4.89
C GLY A 78 0.15 -5.68 5.98
N LEU A 79 0.33 -5.17 7.20
CA LEU A 79 0.77 -5.98 8.35
C LEU A 79 -0.17 -7.16 8.62
N THR A 80 -1.48 -6.93 8.57
CA THR A 80 -2.47 -8.01 8.73
C THR A 80 -2.36 -9.05 7.63
N MET A 81 -2.09 -8.65 6.39
CA MET A 81 -1.91 -9.58 5.28
C MET A 81 -0.75 -10.53 5.56
N TYR A 82 0.38 -9.98 6.00
CA TYR A 82 1.60 -10.73 6.33
C TYR A 82 1.39 -11.67 7.53
N GLU A 83 0.92 -11.14 8.66
CA GLU A 83 0.77 -11.93 9.89
C GLU A 83 -0.33 -13.00 9.81
N SER A 84 -1.28 -12.85 8.88
CA SER A 84 -2.30 -13.87 8.64
C SER A 84 -1.74 -15.13 7.97
N VAL A 85 -0.55 -15.05 7.35
CA VAL A 85 0.03 -16.18 6.60
C VAL A 85 1.40 -16.61 7.11
N VAL A 86 2.22 -15.70 7.66
CA VAL A 86 3.66 -15.93 7.91
C VAL A 86 3.98 -17.19 8.71
N GLN A 87 3.11 -17.60 9.63
CA GLN A 87 3.30 -18.82 10.42
C GLN A 87 3.33 -20.10 9.56
N GLY A 88 2.75 -20.06 8.36
CA GLY A 88 2.78 -21.14 7.38
C GLY A 88 4.05 -21.23 6.54
N SER A 89 4.92 -20.22 6.62
CA SER A 89 6.14 -20.18 5.82
C SER A 89 7.31 -20.86 6.51
N LYS A 90 8.18 -21.49 5.72
CA LYS A 90 9.49 -21.97 6.17
C LYS A 90 10.57 -20.89 6.15
N GLU A 91 10.44 -19.86 5.32
CA GLU A 91 11.47 -18.84 5.11
C GLU A 91 11.24 -17.55 5.89
N TYR A 92 9.98 -17.23 6.20
CA TYR A 92 9.60 -15.93 6.77
C TYR A 92 9.29 -15.98 8.27
N SER A 93 9.53 -14.86 8.97
CA SER A 93 9.41 -14.69 10.41
C SER A 93 8.36 -13.64 10.77
N SER A 94 7.51 -13.92 11.76
CA SER A 94 6.58 -12.92 12.29
C SER A 94 7.31 -11.65 12.79
N LEU A 95 6.66 -10.50 12.62
CA LEU A 95 7.12 -9.21 13.12
C LEU A 95 6.72 -8.95 14.59
N GLU A 96 5.99 -9.86 15.22
CA GLU A 96 5.71 -9.78 16.64
C GLU A 96 7.01 -9.61 17.45
N GLY A 97 7.04 -8.62 18.36
CA GLY A 97 8.22 -8.26 19.14
C GLY A 97 9.28 -7.44 18.41
N GLN A 98 9.09 -7.12 17.12
CA GLN A 98 9.99 -6.24 16.35
C GLN A 98 9.43 -4.83 16.14
N LEU A 99 8.12 -4.67 16.27
CA LEU A 99 7.41 -3.40 16.04
C LEU A 99 7.40 -2.52 17.30
N ASN A 100 7.30 -1.21 17.08
CA ASN A 100 7.21 -0.22 18.14
C ASN A 100 5.85 -0.30 18.84
N ASP A 101 5.83 -0.63 20.12
CA ASP A 101 4.61 -0.95 20.87
C ASP A 101 4.55 -0.34 22.30
N PRO A 102 5.00 0.91 22.52
CA PRO A 102 5.19 1.49 23.86
C PRO A 102 3.89 1.60 24.68
N ASN A 103 2.74 1.70 24.01
CA ASN A 103 1.43 1.86 24.66
C ASN A 103 0.68 0.54 24.87
N MET A 104 1.02 -0.50 24.10
CA MET A 104 0.39 -1.81 24.14
C MET A 104 1.24 -2.79 23.32
N THR A 105 1.76 -3.83 23.97
CA THR A 105 2.47 -4.91 23.28
C THR A 105 1.54 -5.63 22.30
N LEU A 106 1.98 -5.78 21.05
CA LEU A 106 1.26 -6.57 20.06
C LEU A 106 1.49 -8.06 20.36
N THR A 107 0.43 -8.77 20.74
CA THR A 107 0.45 -10.23 20.89
C THR A 107 -0.51 -10.88 19.91
N LEU A 108 0.02 -11.71 19.01
CA LEU A 108 -0.70 -12.39 17.94
C LEU A 108 -1.07 -13.82 18.35
N PRO A 109 -2.20 -14.38 17.83
CA PRO A 109 -2.55 -15.76 18.08
C PRO A 109 -1.44 -16.69 17.58
N LYS A 110 -1.12 -17.73 18.36
CA LYS A 110 -0.22 -18.80 17.94
C LYS A 110 -1.04 -19.95 17.35
N PRO A 111 -0.75 -20.39 16.12
CA PRO A 111 -1.45 -21.53 15.56
C PRO A 111 -1.03 -22.83 16.25
N ASP A 112 -1.94 -23.80 16.33
CA ASP A 112 -1.63 -25.14 16.81
C ASP A 112 -0.84 -25.88 15.73
N LYS A 113 0.47 -26.04 15.95
CA LYS A 113 1.38 -26.68 14.99
C LYS A 113 1.06 -28.16 14.72
N THR A 114 0.19 -28.78 15.52
CA THR A 114 -0.27 -30.17 15.32
C THR A 114 -1.49 -30.26 14.39
N LYS A 115 -2.02 -29.12 13.92
CA LYS A 115 -3.21 -29.04 13.08
C LYS A 115 -2.91 -28.43 11.73
N GLU A 116 -3.69 -28.81 10.73
CA GLU A 116 -3.62 -28.23 9.40
C GLU A 116 -4.27 -26.84 9.36
N TYR A 117 -3.73 -25.94 8.54
CA TYR A 117 -4.30 -24.63 8.26
C TYR A 117 -4.29 -24.39 6.76
N ASN A 118 -5.36 -23.76 6.27
CA ASN A 118 -5.37 -23.16 4.95
C ASN A 118 -5.04 -21.66 5.08
N TRP A 119 -3.79 -21.30 4.78
CA TRP A 119 -3.30 -19.92 4.92
C TRP A 119 -3.99 -18.93 3.99
N VAL A 120 -4.54 -19.39 2.85
CA VAL A 120 -5.35 -18.55 1.95
C VAL A 120 -6.67 -18.15 2.61
N LEU A 121 -7.36 -19.09 3.26
CA LEU A 121 -8.59 -18.79 4.02
C LEU A 121 -8.31 -17.89 5.24
N SER A 122 -7.16 -18.06 5.89
CA SER A 122 -6.69 -17.16 6.96
C SER A 122 -6.51 -15.74 6.45
N LEU A 123 -5.70 -15.54 5.39
CA LEU A 123 -5.48 -14.23 4.78
C LEU A 123 -6.79 -13.58 4.37
N ASN A 124 -7.67 -14.34 3.71
CA ASN A 124 -8.96 -13.85 3.24
C ASN A 124 -9.82 -13.30 4.37
N ALA A 125 -9.98 -14.07 5.44
CA ALA A 125 -10.78 -13.67 6.58
C ALA A 125 -10.14 -12.50 7.35
N GLY A 126 -8.80 -12.48 7.47
CA GLY A 126 -8.06 -11.39 8.10
C GLY A 126 -8.17 -10.08 7.33
N GLN A 127 -7.97 -10.10 6.01
CA GLN A 127 -8.07 -8.92 5.14
C GLN A 127 -9.48 -8.32 5.14
N ALA A 128 -10.51 -9.17 4.99
CA ALA A 128 -11.89 -8.68 5.06
C ALA A 128 -12.20 -8.00 6.40
N SER A 129 -11.73 -8.58 7.52
CA SER A 129 -11.92 -8.03 8.86
C SER A 129 -11.17 -6.71 9.06
N ILE A 130 -9.87 -6.63 8.76
CA ILE A 130 -9.09 -5.40 9.02
C ILE A 130 -9.53 -4.23 8.15
N ILE A 131 -9.87 -4.45 6.88
CA ILE A 131 -10.31 -3.38 5.98
C ILE A 131 -11.63 -2.78 6.51
N LYS A 132 -12.59 -3.64 6.90
CA LYS A 132 -13.86 -3.19 7.50
C LYS A 132 -13.65 -2.43 8.82
N ASN A 133 -12.67 -2.81 9.63
CA ASN A 133 -12.38 -2.17 10.91
C ASN A 133 -11.66 -0.82 10.77
N ILE A 134 -10.71 -0.70 9.83
CA ILE A 134 -9.97 0.54 9.55
C ILE A 134 -10.87 1.56 8.83
N TYR A 135 -11.69 1.10 7.89
CA TYR A 135 -12.57 1.95 7.10
C TYR A 135 -14.02 1.78 7.55
N ASP A 136 -14.31 2.26 8.76
CA ASP A 136 -15.62 2.13 9.41
C ASP A 136 -16.75 2.71 8.53
N PRO A 137 -17.77 1.90 8.17
CA PRO A 137 -18.89 2.34 7.34
C PRO A 137 -19.80 3.37 8.00
N ALA A 138 -19.77 3.51 9.34
CA ALA A 138 -20.53 4.57 10.00
C ALA A 138 -20.01 5.98 9.65
N PHE A 139 -18.79 6.08 9.11
CA PHE A 139 -18.13 7.38 8.91
C PHE A 139 -17.40 7.56 7.58
N THR A 140 -16.96 6.47 6.94
CA THR A 140 -15.97 6.55 5.87
C THR A 140 -16.34 5.76 4.60
N THR A 141 -16.97 4.58 4.73
CA THR A 141 -17.31 3.72 3.59
C THR A 141 -18.82 3.58 3.36
N ASP A 142 -19.27 3.84 2.13
CA ASP A 142 -20.66 3.60 1.74
C ASP A 142 -20.96 2.09 1.67
N GLU A 143 -22.22 1.71 1.82
CA GLU A 143 -22.66 0.30 1.83
C GLU A 143 -22.22 -0.49 0.59
N SER A 144 -22.13 0.19 -0.57
CA SER A 144 -21.66 -0.41 -1.83
C SER A 144 -20.20 -0.88 -1.76
N VAL A 145 -19.33 -0.16 -1.04
CA VAL A 145 -17.93 -0.53 -0.82
C VAL A 145 -17.86 -1.76 0.09
N ARG A 146 -18.66 -1.79 1.16
CA ARG A 146 -18.74 -2.93 2.07
C ARG A 146 -19.21 -4.20 1.35
N ARG A 147 -20.26 -4.11 0.52
CA ARG A 147 -20.74 -5.25 -0.28
C ARG A 147 -19.66 -5.83 -1.20
N LYS A 148 -18.77 -5.00 -1.75
CA LYS A 148 -17.62 -5.48 -2.55
C LYS A 148 -16.59 -6.24 -1.71
N ILE A 149 -16.32 -5.79 -0.49
CA ILE A 149 -15.45 -6.52 0.46
C ILE A 149 -16.07 -7.89 0.79
N ASP A 150 -17.34 -7.90 1.18
CA ASP A 150 -18.06 -9.13 1.56
C ASP A 150 -18.18 -10.11 0.37
N SER A 151 -18.38 -9.58 -0.84
CA SER A 151 -18.43 -10.37 -2.07
C SER A 151 -17.07 -11.02 -2.38
N LEU A 152 -15.97 -10.26 -2.29
CA LEU A 152 -14.63 -10.80 -2.50
C LEU A 152 -14.30 -11.88 -1.45
N GLU A 153 -14.58 -11.60 -0.17
CA GLU A 153 -14.41 -12.54 0.93
C GLU A 153 -15.16 -13.87 0.65
N THR A 154 -16.41 -13.78 0.19
CA THR A 154 -17.26 -14.93 -0.11
C THR A 154 -16.77 -15.73 -1.32
N VAL A 155 -16.38 -15.07 -2.41
CA VAL A 155 -15.88 -15.72 -3.62
C VAL A 155 -14.62 -16.54 -3.32
N ILE A 156 -13.68 -15.93 -2.60
CA ILE A 156 -12.44 -16.59 -2.18
C ILE A 156 -12.76 -17.74 -1.23
N TYR A 157 -13.60 -17.51 -0.22
CA TYR A 157 -13.98 -18.55 0.72
C TYR A 157 -14.55 -19.77 -0.01
N ASN A 158 -15.50 -19.59 -0.91
CA ASN A 158 -16.13 -20.69 -1.65
C ASN A 158 -15.13 -21.46 -2.52
N LYS A 159 -14.15 -20.77 -3.10
CA LYS A 159 -13.09 -21.40 -3.91
C LYS A 159 -12.16 -22.27 -3.07
N TYR A 160 -11.65 -21.73 -1.95
CA TYR A 160 -10.59 -22.38 -1.16
C TYR A 160 -11.10 -23.26 -0.02
N ALA A 161 -12.38 -23.18 0.33
CA ALA A 161 -13.01 -24.11 1.28
C ALA A 161 -13.42 -25.45 0.64
N LYS A 162 -13.52 -25.51 -0.70
CA LYS A 162 -13.96 -26.71 -1.42
C LYS A 162 -12.98 -27.87 -1.17
N GLY A 163 -13.52 -28.98 -0.67
CA GLY A 163 -12.75 -30.20 -0.41
C GLY A 163 -12.00 -30.24 0.93
N LEU A 164 -12.09 -29.18 1.74
CA LEU A 164 -11.51 -29.15 3.09
C LEU A 164 -12.53 -29.58 4.15
N ASP A 165 -12.05 -30.15 5.24
CA ASP A 165 -12.90 -30.48 6.39
C ASP A 165 -13.36 -29.21 7.12
N SER A 166 -14.53 -29.29 7.76
CA SER A 166 -15.14 -28.15 8.46
C SER A 166 -14.25 -27.60 9.58
N SER A 167 -13.45 -28.43 10.23
CA SER A 167 -12.57 -27.99 11.32
C SER A 167 -11.42 -27.13 10.79
N THR A 168 -10.80 -27.52 9.67
CA THR A 168 -9.73 -26.76 9.01
C THR A 168 -10.22 -25.43 8.48
N ILE A 169 -11.39 -25.39 7.86
CA ILE A 169 -12.02 -24.15 7.39
C ILE A 169 -12.27 -23.19 8.58
N LYS A 170 -12.94 -23.67 9.63
CA LYS A 170 -13.27 -22.86 10.82
C LYS A 170 -12.02 -22.34 11.53
N ARG A 171 -11.01 -23.20 11.72
CA ARG A 171 -9.76 -22.84 12.39
C ARG A 171 -8.94 -21.83 11.59
N SER A 172 -8.84 -22.02 10.26
CA SER A 172 -8.08 -21.12 9.38
C SER A 172 -8.70 -19.72 9.33
N THR A 173 -10.02 -19.67 9.13
CA THR A 173 -10.75 -18.39 9.12
C THR A 173 -10.74 -17.69 10.48
N ALA A 174 -10.92 -18.44 11.58
CA ALA A 174 -10.83 -17.90 12.94
C ALA A 174 -9.45 -17.31 13.25
N TYR A 175 -8.37 -18.00 12.85
CA TYR A 175 -7.01 -17.51 13.04
C TYR A 175 -6.79 -16.16 12.33
N GLY A 176 -7.14 -16.05 11.05
CA GLY A 176 -7.02 -14.80 10.30
C GLY A 176 -7.82 -13.64 10.90
N ARG A 177 -9.06 -13.91 11.35
CA ARG A 177 -9.88 -12.90 12.04
C ARG A 177 -9.29 -12.47 13.38
N GLU A 178 -8.72 -13.39 14.15
CA GLU A 178 -8.08 -13.06 15.43
C GLU A 178 -6.80 -12.25 15.22
N VAL A 179 -5.99 -12.55 14.20
CA VAL A 179 -4.85 -11.70 13.78
C VAL A 179 -5.33 -10.28 13.47
N ALA A 180 -6.33 -10.13 12.61
CA ALA A 180 -6.88 -8.83 12.24
C ALA A 180 -7.43 -8.06 13.45
N LYS A 181 -8.10 -8.76 14.38
CA LYS A 181 -8.60 -8.18 15.63
C LYS A 181 -7.47 -7.67 16.51
N LYS A 182 -6.43 -8.48 16.75
CA LYS A 182 -5.27 -8.08 17.58
C LYS A 182 -4.54 -6.86 16.99
N ILE A 183 -4.33 -6.84 15.68
CA ILE A 183 -3.71 -5.71 14.99
C ILE A 183 -4.62 -4.48 15.05
N TYR A 184 -5.94 -4.63 14.87
CA TYR A 184 -6.87 -3.52 14.98
C TYR A 184 -6.89 -2.91 16.39
N GLU A 185 -6.97 -3.73 17.44
CA GLU A 185 -6.91 -3.23 18.83
C GLU A 185 -5.59 -2.51 19.11
N TRP A 186 -4.47 -3.08 18.68
CA TRP A 186 -3.16 -2.44 18.77
C TRP A 186 -3.11 -1.10 18.01
N SER A 187 -3.75 -1.03 16.83
CA SER A 187 -3.80 0.19 16.02
C SER A 187 -4.48 1.35 16.74
N LYS A 188 -5.44 1.08 17.63
CA LYS A 188 -6.18 2.14 18.37
C LYS A 188 -5.28 2.95 19.31
N THR A 189 -4.11 2.40 19.66
CA THR A 189 -3.17 2.99 20.61
C THR A 189 -2.12 3.90 19.95
N ASP A 190 -2.19 4.09 18.63
CA ASP A 190 -1.17 4.81 17.86
C ASP A 190 -1.39 6.32 17.76
N GLY A 191 -2.53 6.84 18.24
CA GLY A 191 -2.92 8.26 18.18
C GLY A 191 -3.64 8.68 16.89
N GLY A 192 -3.59 7.87 15.83
CA GLY A 192 -4.21 8.12 14.53
C GLY A 192 -5.59 7.48 14.35
N ASP A 193 -6.07 6.71 15.33
CA ASP A 193 -7.41 6.13 15.31
C ASP A 193 -8.50 7.19 15.15
N LYS A 194 -9.48 6.89 14.30
CA LYS A 194 -10.62 7.77 13.98
C LYS A 194 -10.25 9.18 13.50
N ALA A 195 -9.02 9.43 13.05
CA ALA A 195 -8.61 10.76 12.63
C ALA A 195 -9.40 11.33 11.44
N TYR A 196 -10.05 10.47 10.64
CA TYR A 196 -11.02 10.87 9.61
C TYR A 196 -12.17 11.75 10.15
N THR A 197 -12.47 11.69 11.46
CA THR A 197 -13.47 12.56 12.12
C THR A 197 -12.95 13.98 12.38
N ARG A 198 -11.64 14.20 12.27
CA ARG A 198 -10.93 15.43 12.65
C ARG A 198 -9.88 15.83 11.61
N ASN A 199 -10.20 15.67 10.32
CA ASN A 199 -9.29 16.01 9.21
C ASN A 199 -8.75 17.44 9.30
N LEU A 200 -9.61 18.40 9.65
CA LEU A 200 -9.30 19.82 9.75
C LEU A 200 -9.72 20.33 11.14
N PRO A 201 -8.93 20.06 12.19
CA PRO A 201 -9.35 20.35 13.55
C PRO A 201 -9.34 21.87 13.80
N THR A 202 -10.38 22.39 14.44
CA THR A 202 -10.55 23.83 14.70
C THR A 202 -9.73 24.35 15.89
N ASN A 203 -9.17 23.46 16.69
CA ASN A 203 -8.37 23.80 17.87
C ASN A 203 -6.88 24.00 17.59
N TYR A 204 -6.45 23.88 16.32
CA TYR A 204 -5.09 24.19 15.92
C TYR A 204 -4.96 25.66 15.52
N THR A 205 -4.10 26.40 16.22
CA THR A 205 -3.76 27.78 15.87
C THR A 205 -2.57 27.80 14.92
N ILE A 206 -2.81 28.23 13.69
CA ILE A 206 -1.74 28.42 12.70
C ILE A 206 -0.88 29.62 13.13
N PRO A 207 0.46 29.49 13.22
CA PRO A 207 1.33 30.63 13.51
C PRO A 207 1.16 31.77 12.51
N VAL A 208 1.18 33.01 12.99
CA VAL A 208 1.05 34.22 12.17
C VAL A 208 2.40 34.91 12.08
N GLY A 209 2.82 35.28 10.87
CA GLY A 209 4.08 35.98 10.62
C GLY A 209 4.66 35.68 9.25
N GLN A 210 5.80 36.32 8.95
CA GLN A 210 6.55 36.05 7.71
C GLN A 210 7.11 34.63 7.70
N GLY A 211 7.07 33.98 6.54
CA GLY A 211 7.58 32.62 6.37
C GLY A 211 6.64 31.52 6.89
N PHE A 212 5.55 31.87 7.56
CA PHE A 212 4.57 30.91 8.03
C PHE A 212 3.46 30.65 7.02
N TRP A 213 3.03 29.39 6.99
CA TRP A 213 1.96 28.90 6.14
C TRP A 213 0.65 29.58 6.45
N VAL A 214 -0.04 29.98 5.39
CA VAL A 214 -1.40 30.51 5.45
C VAL A 214 -2.34 29.55 4.74
N VAL A 215 -3.60 29.51 5.20
CA VAL A 215 -4.62 28.69 4.55
C VAL A 215 -4.82 29.20 3.11
N PRO A 216 -4.67 28.36 2.09
CA PRO A 216 -4.82 28.79 0.70
C PRO A 216 -6.29 29.13 0.41
N THR A 217 -6.52 30.18 -0.38
CA THR A 217 -7.87 30.60 -0.81
C THR A 217 -8.54 29.52 -1.68
N PHE A 218 -7.76 28.74 -2.43
CA PHE A 218 -8.21 27.60 -3.21
C PHE A 218 -7.29 26.39 -2.94
N SER A 219 -7.88 25.26 -2.56
CA SER A 219 -7.16 24.03 -2.21
C SER A 219 -7.71 22.82 -2.95
N GLN A 220 -6.88 21.79 -3.10
CA GLN A 220 -7.23 20.48 -3.69
C GLN A 220 -8.40 19.78 -2.95
N THR A 221 -8.76 20.20 -1.73
CA THR A 221 -9.67 19.43 -0.86
C THR A 221 -10.88 20.16 -0.28
N SER A 222 -11.07 21.46 -0.57
CA SER A 222 -12.34 22.22 -0.40
C SER A 222 -12.07 23.72 -0.60
N SER A 223 -13.07 24.47 -1.07
CA SER A 223 -13.09 25.93 -1.13
C SER A 223 -13.42 26.62 0.22
N THR A 224 -13.64 25.86 1.30
CA THR A 224 -14.11 26.37 2.61
C THR A 224 -13.16 26.08 3.78
N LEU A 225 -11.87 25.92 3.52
CA LEU A 225 -10.91 25.57 4.56
C LEU A 225 -10.70 26.71 5.56
N THR A 226 -10.84 26.39 6.84
CA THR A 226 -10.52 27.29 7.95
C THR A 226 -9.34 26.79 8.80
N SER A 227 -8.79 25.61 8.48
CA SER A 227 -7.72 24.97 9.25
C SER A 227 -6.80 24.10 8.37
N SER A 228 -5.82 23.45 9.02
CA SER A 228 -4.77 22.63 8.42
C SER A 228 -5.05 21.13 8.56
N LEU A 229 -4.53 20.32 7.63
CA LEU A 229 -4.76 18.87 7.61
C LEU A 229 -3.91 18.11 8.64
N HIS A 230 -4.58 17.58 9.67
CA HIS A 230 -3.98 16.75 10.72
C HIS A 230 -2.68 17.33 11.35
N PRO A 231 -2.73 18.52 11.98
CA PRO A 231 -1.57 19.18 12.57
C PRO A 231 -0.82 18.37 13.64
N THR A 232 -1.50 17.42 14.28
CA THR A 232 -0.90 16.56 15.31
C THR A 232 -0.45 15.19 14.77
N TRP A 233 -0.48 14.95 13.46
CA TRP A 233 -0.16 13.63 12.90
C TRP A 233 1.26 13.16 13.22
N GLY A 234 2.19 14.11 13.41
CA GLY A 234 3.56 13.84 13.81
C GLY A 234 3.72 13.24 15.22
N ASN A 235 2.65 13.24 16.02
CA ASN A 235 2.62 12.65 17.36
C ASN A 235 2.18 11.18 17.34
N ASN A 236 1.71 10.67 16.19
CA ASN A 236 1.32 9.28 16.09
C ASN A 236 2.53 8.37 16.28
N ARG A 237 2.29 7.18 16.81
CA ARG A 237 3.29 6.12 16.96
C ARG A 237 3.69 5.58 15.58
N THR A 238 4.97 5.60 15.26
CA THR A 238 5.53 4.90 14.08
C THR A 238 5.53 3.39 14.29
N PHE A 239 5.48 2.58 13.23
CA PHE A 239 5.66 1.13 13.25
C PHE A 239 7.06 0.74 13.68
N ILE A 240 8.09 1.49 13.25
CA ILE A 240 9.48 1.22 13.61
C ILE A 240 9.95 2.21 14.68
N SER A 241 10.49 1.73 15.79
CA SER A 241 10.89 2.57 16.94
C SER A 241 12.00 3.56 16.58
N THR A 242 12.93 3.15 15.71
CA THR A 242 13.99 4.05 15.20
C THR A 242 13.41 5.19 14.35
N ASN A 243 12.26 4.99 13.69
CA ASN A 243 11.60 6.05 12.95
C ASN A 243 10.94 7.10 13.87
N GLN A 244 10.59 6.74 15.11
CA GLN A 244 10.00 7.68 16.08
C GLN A 244 11.00 8.76 16.53
N THR A 245 12.29 8.41 16.52
CA THR A 245 13.39 9.20 17.08
C THR A 245 14.24 9.90 16.03
N LEU A 246 13.84 9.84 14.75
CA LEU A 246 14.50 10.59 13.69
C LEU A 246 14.50 12.09 14.01
N THR A 247 15.67 12.71 13.82
CA THR A 247 15.84 14.15 14.00
C THR A 247 15.09 14.89 12.89
N VAL A 248 14.35 15.92 13.26
CA VAL A 248 13.64 16.78 12.30
C VAL A 248 14.69 17.48 11.42
N PRO A 249 14.63 17.35 10.08
CA PRO A 249 15.61 17.99 9.20
C PRO A 249 15.51 19.52 9.27
N LYS A 250 16.58 20.22 8.91
CA LYS A 250 16.63 21.68 8.91
C LYS A 250 15.98 22.25 7.65
N ALA A 251 15.03 23.17 7.80
CA ALA A 251 14.48 23.97 6.71
C ALA A 251 15.46 25.09 6.30
N ILE A 252 15.39 25.55 5.04
CA ILE A 252 16.06 26.79 4.64
C ILE A 252 15.48 27.95 5.45
N THR A 253 16.36 28.81 5.95
CA THR A 253 15.98 30.02 6.68
C THR A 253 15.25 30.99 5.75
N TYR A 254 14.05 31.42 6.16
CA TYR A 254 13.27 32.45 5.45
C TYR A 254 14.11 33.72 5.22
N SER A 255 13.99 34.30 4.03
CA SER A 255 14.59 35.59 3.71
C SER A 255 13.88 36.23 2.52
N THR A 256 13.78 37.56 2.50
CA THR A 256 13.29 38.35 1.35
C THR A 256 14.43 38.91 0.50
N LEU A 257 15.69 38.71 0.91
CA LEU A 257 16.84 39.25 0.18
C LEU A 257 17.02 38.50 -1.15
N PRO A 258 17.12 39.20 -2.29
CA PRO A 258 17.24 38.56 -3.61
C PRO A 258 18.45 37.62 -3.78
N ASN A 259 19.50 37.80 -2.98
CA ASN A 259 20.71 36.98 -3.00
C ASN A 259 20.69 35.81 -1.98
N SER A 260 19.57 35.59 -1.29
CA SER A 260 19.41 34.48 -0.34
C SER A 260 19.04 33.17 -1.03
N ASP A 261 19.44 32.04 -0.43
CA ASP A 261 19.05 30.70 -0.90
C ASP A 261 17.53 30.53 -0.94
N TYR A 262 16.81 31.11 0.03
CA TYR A 262 15.36 31.04 0.11
C TYR A 262 14.70 31.72 -1.09
N TYR A 263 15.11 32.96 -1.40
CA TYR A 263 14.62 33.69 -2.58
C TYR A 263 14.96 32.94 -3.87
N ALA A 264 16.18 32.41 -4.00
CA ALA A 264 16.61 31.64 -5.17
C ALA A 264 15.76 30.37 -5.40
N GLN A 265 15.43 29.62 -4.34
CA GLN A 265 14.54 28.47 -4.42
C GLN A 265 13.14 28.88 -4.92
N MET A 266 12.55 29.95 -4.37
CA MET A 266 11.23 30.41 -4.77
C MET A 266 11.21 30.99 -6.20
N LEU A 267 12.25 31.72 -6.59
CA LEU A 267 12.43 32.20 -7.95
C LEU A 267 12.53 31.05 -8.96
N SER A 268 13.20 29.94 -8.59
CA SER A 268 13.29 28.75 -9.45
C SER A 268 11.91 28.13 -9.71
N VAL A 269 11.05 28.06 -8.68
CA VAL A 269 9.66 27.58 -8.81
C VAL A 269 8.86 28.50 -9.75
N ARG A 270 8.97 29.81 -9.53
CA ARG A 270 8.32 30.83 -10.36
C ARG A 270 8.68 30.64 -11.83
N ASN A 271 9.98 30.59 -12.12
CA ASN A 271 10.51 30.51 -13.48
C ASN A 271 10.16 29.19 -14.17
N LYS A 272 10.15 28.07 -13.42
CA LYS A 272 9.81 26.77 -13.99
C LYS A 272 8.36 26.73 -14.45
N LYS A 273 7.43 27.20 -13.62
CA LYS A 273 5.99 27.17 -13.93
C LYS A 273 5.65 27.97 -15.20
N THR A 274 6.40 29.02 -15.52
CA THR A 274 6.16 29.85 -16.71
C THR A 274 6.45 29.12 -18.03
N ASN A 275 7.26 28.06 -18.01
CA ASN A 275 7.74 27.37 -19.21
C ASN A 275 7.64 25.84 -19.08
N LEU A 276 6.52 25.32 -18.54
CA LEU A 276 6.29 23.87 -18.48
C LEU A 276 6.09 23.29 -19.88
N THR A 277 6.85 22.24 -20.21
CA THR A 277 6.57 21.45 -21.42
C THR A 277 5.30 20.62 -21.25
N GLN A 278 4.75 20.07 -22.34
CA GLN A 278 3.59 19.19 -22.23
C GLN A 278 3.89 17.95 -21.37
N GLU A 279 5.06 17.35 -21.54
CA GLU A 279 5.51 16.21 -20.73
C GLU A 279 5.57 16.57 -19.24
N GLU A 280 6.07 17.76 -18.89
CA GLU A 280 6.14 18.21 -17.50
C GLU A 280 4.76 18.46 -16.89
N ARG A 281 3.80 18.91 -17.69
CA ARG A 281 2.39 19.03 -17.26
C ARG A 281 1.81 17.64 -16.99
N GLU A 282 2.09 16.67 -17.88
CA GLU A 282 1.68 15.27 -17.70
C GLU A 282 2.33 14.64 -16.45
N ILE A 283 3.62 14.89 -16.19
CA ILE A 283 4.32 14.45 -14.96
C ILE A 283 3.67 15.05 -13.71
N ALA A 284 3.45 16.36 -13.70
CA ALA A 284 2.83 17.06 -12.58
C ALA A 284 1.44 16.50 -12.27
N ALA A 285 0.64 16.22 -13.30
CA ALA A 285 -0.70 15.67 -13.16
C ALA A 285 -0.71 14.19 -12.73
N TRP A 286 0.18 13.36 -13.29
CA TRP A 286 0.29 11.92 -12.95
C TRP A 286 0.51 11.71 -11.46
N TRP A 287 1.42 12.48 -10.88
CA TRP A 287 1.73 12.46 -9.45
C TRP A 287 0.88 13.44 -8.62
N GLY A 288 -0.20 13.98 -9.19
CA GLY A 288 -1.11 14.89 -8.51
C GLY A 288 -1.82 14.22 -7.32
N ASP A 289 -2.22 12.96 -7.51
CA ASP A 289 -2.79 12.04 -6.49
C ASP A 289 -3.86 12.67 -5.60
N ASP A 290 -4.75 13.45 -6.22
CA ASP A 290 -5.86 14.12 -5.53
C ASP A 290 -6.82 13.08 -4.91
N PRO A 291 -7.11 13.16 -3.59
CA PRO A 291 -8.02 12.24 -2.90
C PRO A 291 -9.45 12.23 -3.45
N ALA A 292 -9.88 13.25 -4.20
CA ALA A 292 -11.19 13.27 -4.84
C ALA A 292 -11.31 12.28 -6.01
N PHE A 293 -10.18 11.92 -6.64
CA PHE A 293 -10.16 11.12 -7.88
C PHE A 293 -9.31 9.85 -7.78
N THR A 294 -8.44 9.77 -6.78
CA THR A 294 -7.37 8.77 -6.68
C THR A 294 -7.36 8.10 -5.31
N PHE A 295 -6.54 7.06 -5.14
CA PHE A 295 -6.26 6.42 -3.85
C PHE A 295 -5.16 7.15 -3.05
N THR A 296 -4.92 8.44 -3.32
CA THR A 296 -3.92 9.30 -2.66
C THR A 296 -2.47 8.85 -2.91
N PRO A 297 -1.44 9.66 -2.55
CA PRO A 297 -0.04 9.26 -2.77
C PRO A 297 0.35 7.94 -2.09
N PRO A 298 -0.09 7.64 -0.85
CA PRO A 298 0.09 6.32 -0.23
C PRO A 298 -0.43 5.15 -1.08
N GLY A 299 -1.61 5.31 -1.69
CA GLY A 299 -2.19 4.27 -2.54
C GLY A 299 -1.39 4.09 -3.82
N HIS A 300 -0.84 5.16 -4.38
CA HIS A 300 0.03 5.08 -5.56
C HIS A 300 1.28 4.26 -5.28
N SER A 301 1.95 4.49 -4.15
CA SER A 301 3.08 3.65 -3.74
C SER A 301 2.68 2.20 -3.47
N TYR A 302 1.49 1.95 -2.91
CA TYR A 302 0.97 0.60 -2.72
C TYR A 302 0.62 -0.09 -4.05
N SER A 303 0.16 0.67 -5.05
CA SER A 303 -0.04 0.22 -6.44
C SER A 303 1.29 -0.18 -7.09
N ILE A 304 2.35 0.61 -6.91
CA ILE A 304 3.70 0.26 -7.39
C ILE A 304 4.20 -1.05 -6.74
N ALA A 305 3.94 -1.27 -5.45
CA ALA A 305 4.25 -2.54 -4.80
C ALA A 305 3.48 -3.72 -5.42
N GLN A 306 2.21 -3.50 -5.81
CA GLN A 306 1.41 -4.50 -6.51
C GLN A 306 1.97 -4.81 -7.91
N ILE A 307 2.37 -3.79 -8.66
CA ILE A 307 3.01 -3.93 -9.97
C ILE A 307 4.30 -4.75 -9.84
N ALA A 308 5.13 -4.45 -8.84
CA ALA A 308 6.37 -5.18 -8.58
C ALA A 308 6.11 -6.65 -8.22
N ALA A 309 5.15 -6.92 -7.33
CA ALA A 309 4.76 -8.27 -6.93
C ALA A 309 4.23 -9.10 -8.11
N LYS A 310 3.41 -8.49 -8.97
CA LYS A 310 2.88 -9.13 -10.17
C LYS A 310 3.97 -9.39 -11.20
N LYS A 311 4.78 -8.38 -11.54
CA LYS A 311 5.83 -8.48 -12.57
C LYS A 311 6.91 -9.50 -12.19
N SER A 312 7.27 -9.57 -10.91
CA SER A 312 8.29 -10.52 -10.41
C SER A 312 7.76 -11.95 -10.22
N ASN A 313 6.47 -12.20 -10.46
CA ASN A 313 5.81 -13.46 -10.13
C ASN A 313 6.07 -13.88 -8.67
N ALA A 314 6.08 -12.90 -7.75
CA ALA A 314 6.37 -13.15 -6.34
C ALA A 314 5.31 -14.07 -5.74
N LYS A 315 5.71 -15.06 -4.94
CA LYS A 315 4.78 -15.94 -4.23
C LYS A 315 4.17 -15.24 -3.02
N LEU A 316 3.12 -15.85 -2.46
CA LEU A 316 2.24 -15.24 -1.47
C LEU A 316 2.99 -14.55 -0.33
N PHE A 317 3.94 -15.24 0.29
CA PHE A 317 4.67 -14.70 1.45
C PHE A 317 5.51 -13.48 1.09
N LYS A 318 6.22 -13.50 -0.05
CA LYS A 318 6.99 -12.35 -0.55
C LYS A 318 6.07 -11.18 -0.92
N SER A 319 4.92 -11.44 -1.55
CA SER A 319 3.94 -10.39 -1.85
C SER A 319 3.38 -9.77 -0.57
N ALA A 320 2.98 -10.59 0.40
CA ALA A 320 2.47 -10.11 1.69
C ALA A 320 3.53 -9.31 2.47
N GLN A 321 4.79 -9.76 2.46
CA GLN A 321 5.93 -9.02 3.00
C GLN A 321 6.07 -7.64 2.32
N SER A 322 5.98 -7.60 0.99
CA SER A 322 6.14 -6.36 0.21
C SER A 322 5.06 -5.34 0.57
N PHE A 323 3.81 -5.78 0.65
CA PHE A 323 2.68 -4.93 1.04
C PHE A 323 2.79 -4.44 2.49
N ALA A 324 3.21 -5.31 3.43
CA ALA A 324 3.45 -4.90 4.82
C ALA A 324 4.59 -3.89 4.92
N ALA A 325 5.73 -4.16 4.28
CA ALA A 325 6.91 -3.32 4.34
C ALA A 325 6.64 -1.93 3.73
N VAL A 326 6.03 -1.87 2.55
CA VAL A 326 5.68 -0.61 1.88
C VAL A 326 4.63 0.15 2.68
N GLY A 327 3.57 -0.52 3.13
CA GLY A 327 2.53 0.11 3.95
C GLY A 327 3.07 0.75 5.23
N MET A 328 3.92 0.02 5.98
CA MET A 328 4.55 0.54 7.20
C MET A 328 5.54 1.68 6.92
N ALA A 329 6.35 1.57 5.85
CA ALA A 329 7.30 2.61 5.47
C ALA A 329 6.60 3.92 5.10
N ILE A 330 5.50 3.84 4.34
CA ILE A 330 4.70 5.01 3.97
C ILE A 330 4.05 5.61 5.22
N ALA A 331 3.45 4.80 6.10
CA ALA A 331 2.83 5.30 7.34
C ALA A 331 3.85 6.08 8.20
N ASP A 332 5.03 5.51 8.43
CA ASP A 332 6.11 6.15 9.20
C ASP A 332 6.67 7.40 8.50
N ALA A 333 6.72 7.39 7.17
CA ALA A 333 7.14 8.54 6.37
C ALA A 333 6.17 9.71 6.55
N PHE A 334 4.85 9.44 6.56
CA PHE A 334 3.84 10.47 6.82
C PHE A 334 3.91 11.01 8.26
N VAL A 335 4.16 10.17 9.27
CA VAL A 335 4.37 10.66 10.65
C VAL A 335 5.55 11.63 10.72
N ASN A 336 6.71 11.23 10.21
CA ASN A 336 7.92 12.06 10.25
C ASN A 336 7.80 13.33 9.39
N CYS A 337 7.18 13.22 8.21
CA CYS A 337 6.93 14.36 7.33
C CYS A 337 6.01 15.38 8.00
N TRP A 338 4.91 14.93 8.62
CA TRP A 338 3.97 15.83 9.30
C TRP A 338 4.59 16.45 10.56
N LYS A 339 5.37 15.69 11.33
CA LYS A 339 6.14 16.24 12.46
C LYS A 339 7.00 17.43 12.01
N CYS A 340 7.71 17.29 10.89
CA CYS A 340 8.52 18.37 10.33
C CYS A 340 7.66 19.55 9.81
N LYS A 341 6.60 19.27 9.06
CA LYS A 341 5.66 20.30 8.54
C LYS A 341 5.14 21.22 9.63
N TYR A 342 4.72 20.65 10.75
CA TYR A 342 4.15 21.42 11.87
C TYR A 342 5.19 21.89 12.88
N THR A 343 6.46 21.47 12.76
CA THR A 343 7.58 22.10 13.46
C THR A 343 7.88 23.47 12.86
N TYR A 344 7.96 23.56 11.53
CA TYR A 344 8.33 24.81 10.85
C TYR A 344 7.14 25.66 10.43
N ASN A 345 5.98 25.04 10.18
CA ASN A 345 4.84 25.69 9.55
C ASN A 345 5.25 26.50 8.30
N ALA A 346 6.18 25.98 7.49
CA ALA A 346 6.77 26.73 6.38
C ALA A 346 5.72 27.10 5.31
N GLU A 347 5.76 28.36 4.86
CA GLU A 347 4.91 28.89 3.80
C GLU A 347 5.10 28.16 2.46
N ARG A 348 4.09 28.28 1.59
CA ARG A 348 4.11 27.70 0.24
C ARG A 348 4.72 28.66 -0.77
N PRO A 349 5.24 28.15 -1.91
CA PRO A 349 5.74 29.00 -2.98
C PRO A 349 4.74 30.04 -3.47
N SER A 350 3.45 29.71 -3.60
CA SER A 350 2.43 30.66 -4.07
C SER A 350 2.33 31.90 -3.17
N SER A 351 2.33 31.72 -1.86
CA SER A 351 2.29 32.83 -0.89
C SER A 351 3.51 33.74 -1.02
N TYR A 352 4.71 33.14 -1.03
CA TYR A 352 5.94 33.92 -1.10
C TYR A 352 6.12 34.62 -2.46
N ILE A 353 5.94 33.88 -3.56
CA ILE A 353 6.14 34.41 -4.92
C ILE A 353 5.21 35.60 -5.16
N LYS A 354 3.92 35.50 -4.79
CA LYS A 354 2.98 36.62 -4.95
C LYS A 354 3.37 37.85 -4.13
N ALA A 355 3.89 37.63 -2.92
CA ALA A 355 4.26 38.73 -2.03
C ALA A 355 5.59 39.40 -2.41
N GLN A 356 6.56 38.65 -2.93
CA GLN A 356 7.96 39.10 -3.05
C GLN A 356 8.50 39.17 -4.49
N ILE A 357 7.90 38.46 -5.46
CA ILE A 357 8.49 38.26 -6.79
C ILE A 357 7.51 38.66 -7.91
N ASP A 358 6.31 38.08 -7.93
CA ASP A 358 5.37 38.18 -9.03
C ASP A 358 3.92 38.07 -8.50
N PRO A 359 3.24 39.21 -8.24
CA PRO A 359 1.89 39.24 -7.66
C PRO A 359 0.82 38.53 -8.48
N MET A 360 1.06 38.32 -9.78
CA MET A 360 0.11 37.67 -10.70
C MET A 360 0.36 36.17 -10.85
N TRP A 361 1.38 35.63 -10.20
CA TRP A 361 1.77 34.24 -10.35
C TRP A 361 0.73 33.29 -9.74
N ILE A 362 0.47 32.17 -10.42
CA ILE A 362 -0.38 31.08 -9.95
C ILE A 362 0.32 29.74 -10.19
N SER A 363 0.17 28.79 -9.27
CA SER A 363 0.69 27.42 -9.40
C SER A 363 -0.01 26.66 -10.53
N PHE A 364 0.54 25.51 -10.94
CA PHE A 364 -0.06 24.68 -12.01
C PHE A 364 -1.36 24.01 -11.55
N PHE A 365 -1.41 23.54 -10.30
CA PHE A 365 -2.65 23.05 -9.66
C PHE A 365 -2.80 23.62 -8.24
N PRO A 366 -4.01 23.55 -7.62
CA PRO A 366 -4.26 24.11 -6.30
C PRO A 366 -3.34 23.56 -5.21
N GLU A 367 -3.09 24.32 -4.16
CA GLU A 367 -2.20 23.89 -3.08
C GLU A 367 -2.92 22.94 -2.10
N PRO A 368 -2.21 21.94 -1.54
CA PRO A 368 -2.75 21.13 -0.45
C PRO A 368 -2.89 21.94 0.85
N PRO A 369 -3.83 21.58 1.74
CA PRO A 369 -4.17 22.33 2.95
C PRO A 369 -3.21 22.07 4.14
N PHE A 370 -1.91 22.14 3.91
CA PHE A 370 -0.87 21.90 4.92
C PHE A 370 0.46 22.60 4.56
N PRO A 371 1.34 22.85 5.56
CA PRO A 371 2.63 23.52 5.35
C PRO A 371 3.53 22.84 4.30
N ALA A 372 4.45 23.62 3.72
CA ALA A 372 5.26 23.17 2.60
C ALA A 372 6.35 22.18 3.00
N PHE A 373 7.25 22.54 3.90
CA PHE A 373 8.47 21.76 4.14
C PHE A 373 8.28 20.58 5.10
N PRO A 374 8.76 19.36 4.78
CA PRO A 374 9.32 18.90 3.50
C PRO A 374 8.20 18.34 2.59
N SER A 375 8.54 17.98 1.36
CA SER A 375 7.58 17.40 0.42
C SER A 375 7.10 16.00 0.85
N GLY A 376 5.79 15.84 1.05
CA GLY A 376 5.20 14.56 1.45
C GLY A 376 5.27 13.48 0.37
N HIS A 377 5.13 13.87 -0.91
CA HIS A 377 5.26 12.94 -2.04
C HIS A 377 6.70 12.41 -2.15
N ALA A 378 7.70 13.29 -2.02
CA ALA A 378 9.10 12.90 -2.02
C ALA A 378 9.44 11.97 -0.83
N THR A 379 8.92 12.29 0.36
CA THR A 379 9.19 11.50 1.58
C THR A 379 8.61 10.10 1.48
N GLN A 380 7.36 9.96 1.04
CA GLN A 380 6.72 8.66 0.94
C GLN A 380 7.21 7.85 -0.28
N GLY A 381 7.45 8.51 -1.41
CA GLY A 381 7.95 7.88 -2.64
C GLY A 381 9.34 7.27 -2.45
N SER A 382 10.27 7.99 -1.82
CA SER A 382 11.61 7.46 -1.51
C SER A 382 11.59 6.35 -0.44
N ALA A 383 10.69 6.41 0.55
CA ALA A 383 10.50 5.32 1.50
C ALA A 383 10.03 4.04 0.79
N CYS A 384 9.04 4.16 -0.11
CA CYS A 384 8.57 3.07 -0.97
C CYS A 384 9.70 2.51 -1.84
N ALA A 385 10.41 3.38 -2.58
CA ALA A 385 11.51 2.98 -3.45
C ALA A 385 12.63 2.25 -2.69
N THR A 386 12.96 2.70 -1.49
CA THR A 386 13.98 2.07 -0.63
C THR A 386 13.57 0.64 -0.21
N VAL A 387 12.31 0.44 0.15
CA VAL A 387 11.79 -0.89 0.51
C VAL A 387 11.73 -1.82 -0.69
N LEU A 388 11.19 -1.34 -1.81
CA LEU A 388 11.04 -2.16 -3.02
C LEU A 388 12.39 -2.51 -3.66
N THR A 389 13.36 -1.60 -3.61
CA THR A 389 14.74 -1.85 -4.06
C THR A 389 15.37 -3.00 -3.27
N GLN A 390 15.22 -3.03 -1.94
CA GLN A 390 15.72 -4.14 -1.13
C GLN A 390 15.01 -5.47 -1.43
N THR A 391 13.72 -5.41 -1.77
CA THR A 391 12.86 -6.58 -1.93
C THR A 391 12.98 -7.23 -3.32
N TYR A 392 13.15 -6.41 -4.36
CA TYR A 392 13.11 -6.82 -5.76
C TYR A 392 14.39 -6.53 -6.56
N GLY A 393 15.35 -5.81 -5.98
CA GLY A 393 16.59 -5.41 -6.64
C GLY A 393 16.58 -3.95 -7.11
N SER A 394 17.77 -3.38 -7.34
CA SER A 394 17.95 -2.01 -7.84
C SER A 394 17.51 -1.86 -9.29
N ASP A 395 17.73 -2.90 -10.10
CA ASP A 395 17.56 -2.86 -11.56
C ASP A 395 16.18 -3.42 -11.94
N PHE A 396 15.13 -2.86 -11.34
CA PHE A 396 13.76 -3.30 -11.53
C PHE A 396 12.99 -2.34 -12.44
N ALA A 397 12.96 -2.63 -13.73
CA ALA A 397 12.19 -1.87 -14.70
C ALA A 397 10.69 -2.21 -14.65
N PHE A 398 9.81 -1.22 -14.62
CA PHE A 398 8.36 -1.43 -14.60
C PHE A 398 7.62 -0.34 -15.37
N GLU A 399 6.38 -0.65 -15.74
CA GLU A 399 5.43 0.35 -16.22
C GLU A 399 4.42 0.61 -15.09
N ASP A 400 4.32 1.87 -14.68
CA ASP A 400 3.31 2.38 -13.79
C ASP A 400 2.03 2.66 -14.57
N ASN A 401 1.01 1.86 -14.29
CA ASN A 401 -0.33 1.96 -14.85
C ASN A 401 -1.37 2.35 -13.77
N SER A 402 -0.93 3.01 -12.69
CA SER A 402 -1.78 3.35 -11.53
C SER A 402 -2.97 4.27 -11.88
N HIS A 403 -2.83 5.12 -12.90
CA HIS A 403 -3.91 5.98 -13.41
C HIS A 403 -4.44 5.52 -14.78
N GLU A 404 -4.21 4.26 -15.15
CA GLU A 404 -4.74 3.70 -16.40
C GLU A 404 -6.27 3.85 -16.44
N ASN A 405 -6.78 4.28 -17.60
CA ASN A 405 -8.19 4.60 -17.84
C ASN A 405 -8.73 5.84 -17.10
N ARG A 406 -7.89 6.65 -16.47
CA ARG A 406 -8.31 7.96 -15.95
C ARG A 406 -8.58 8.89 -17.13
N ALA A 407 -9.75 9.53 -17.12
CA ALA A 407 -10.11 10.52 -18.12
C ALA A 407 -9.14 11.72 -18.10
N ASP A 408 -8.88 12.27 -19.28
CA ASP A 408 -8.04 13.46 -19.43
C ASP A 408 -8.55 14.62 -18.56
N ASP A 409 -7.62 15.36 -17.98
CA ASP A 409 -7.94 16.60 -17.28
C ASP A 409 -8.00 17.73 -18.31
N VAL A 410 -9.22 18.08 -18.69
CA VAL A 410 -9.50 19.12 -19.69
C VAL A 410 -9.05 20.51 -19.21
N LEU A 411 -9.14 20.78 -17.90
CA LEU A 411 -8.73 22.07 -17.34
C LEU A 411 -7.21 22.23 -17.36
N LEU A 412 -6.51 21.15 -17.04
CA LEU A 412 -5.06 21.08 -17.11
C LEU A 412 -4.54 20.66 -18.48
N ASN A 413 -5.39 20.42 -19.50
CA ASN A 413 -4.98 19.95 -20.84
C ASN A 413 -3.92 18.84 -20.80
N VAL A 414 -4.17 17.78 -20.02
CA VAL A 414 -3.24 16.65 -19.82
C VAL A 414 -3.98 15.33 -19.89
N GLY A 415 -3.34 14.33 -20.48
CA GLY A 415 -3.78 12.93 -20.44
C GLY A 415 -2.98 12.11 -19.42
N PHE A 416 -3.56 11.00 -18.99
CA PHE A 416 -2.93 10.09 -18.02
C PHE A 416 -2.35 8.87 -18.75
N LYS A 417 -1.14 9.04 -19.31
CA LYS A 417 -0.39 7.96 -19.99
C LYS A 417 0.44 7.18 -18.98
N ASN A 418 0.43 5.85 -19.11
CA ASN A 418 1.29 4.97 -18.33
C ASN A 418 2.76 5.41 -18.44
N ARG A 419 3.49 5.32 -17.33
CA ARG A 419 4.87 5.81 -17.22
C ARG A 419 5.83 4.65 -17.04
N ARG A 420 6.96 4.66 -17.74
CA ARG A 420 7.97 3.59 -17.67
C ARG A 420 9.17 4.08 -16.87
N TYR A 421 9.65 3.23 -15.99
CA TYR A 421 10.81 3.49 -15.15
C TYR A 421 11.75 2.29 -15.19
N ASN A 422 13.05 2.55 -15.11
CA ASN A 422 14.10 1.54 -15.03
C ASN A 422 14.38 1.11 -13.59
N SER A 423 13.93 1.89 -12.61
CA SER A 423 14.05 1.59 -11.19
C SER A 423 12.94 2.25 -10.37
N PHE A 424 12.73 1.78 -9.14
CA PHE A 424 11.82 2.43 -8.19
C PHE A 424 12.28 3.84 -7.80
N TRP A 425 13.59 4.09 -7.82
CA TRP A 425 14.15 5.40 -7.49
C TRP A 425 13.85 6.44 -8.57
N GLU A 426 13.86 6.04 -9.85
CA GLU A 426 13.47 6.93 -10.94
C GLU A 426 12.01 7.41 -10.78
N ALA A 427 11.10 6.50 -10.40
CA ALA A 427 9.71 6.87 -10.09
C ALA A 427 9.61 7.79 -8.86
N ALA A 428 10.38 7.54 -7.79
CA ALA A 428 10.38 8.38 -6.60
C ALA A 428 10.94 9.80 -6.87
N GLU A 429 11.99 9.90 -7.69
CA GLU A 429 12.60 11.17 -8.11
C GLU A 429 11.66 11.96 -9.01
N GLU A 430 10.98 11.30 -9.95
CA GLU A 430 9.96 11.95 -10.77
C GLU A 430 8.74 12.39 -9.93
N SER A 431 8.31 11.57 -8.97
CA SER A 431 7.28 11.94 -8.01
C SER A 431 7.65 13.20 -7.20
N ALA A 432 8.91 13.31 -6.78
CA ALA A 432 9.40 14.53 -6.14
C ALA A 432 9.42 15.71 -7.11
N TYR A 433 10.01 15.54 -8.30
CA TYR A 433 10.12 16.57 -9.34
C TYR A 433 8.75 17.12 -9.76
N SER A 434 7.72 16.26 -9.84
CA SER A 434 6.34 16.65 -10.13
C SER A 434 5.81 17.77 -9.24
N ARG A 435 6.29 17.87 -8.00
CA ARG A 435 5.83 18.88 -7.04
C ARG A 435 6.46 20.24 -7.28
N PHE A 436 7.69 20.25 -7.80
CA PHE A 436 8.35 21.45 -8.30
C PHE A 436 7.65 21.95 -9.57
N LEU A 437 7.35 21.03 -10.50
CA LEU A 437 6.57 21.33 -11.70
C LEU A 437 5.15 21.85 -11.38
N GLY A 438 4.51 21.27 -10.36
CA GLY A 438 3.21 21.71 -9.84
C GLY A 438 3.22 23.12 -9.25
N GLY A 439 4.40 23.67 -8.93
CA GLY A 439 4.56 24.99 -8.32
C GLY A 439 4.28 25.03 -6.82
N ILE A 440 4.35 23.89 -6.12
CA ILE A 440 3.87 23.80 -4.72
C ILE A 440 4.94 23.37 -3.70
N HIS A 441 6.12 23.02 -4.19
CA HIS A 441 7.31 22.69 -3.40
C HIS A 441 8.57 23.21 -4.09
N THR A 442 9.57 23.58 -3.30
CA THR A 442 10.91 23.91 -3.80
C THR A 442 11.73 22.65 -4.09
N ASN A 443 12.85 22.79 -4.80
CA ASN A 443 13.78 21.66 -4.97
C ASN A 443 14.37 21.21 -3.62
N HIS A 444 14.60 22.14 -2.69
CA HIS A 444 15.04 21.81 -1.34
C HIS A 444 14.01 20.98 -0.55
N ASP A 445 12.72 21.32 -0.63
CA ASP A 445 11.63 20.56 0.01
C ASP A 445 11.62 19.11 -0.48
N ASN A 446 11.80 18.95 -1.80
CA ASN A 446 11.81 17.67 -2.49
C ASN A 446 13.04 16.84 -2.13
N GLN A 447 14.25 17.42 -2.23
CA GLN A 447 15.50 16.74 -1.90
C GLN A 447 15.55 16.31 -0.43
N THR A 448 15.07 17.16 0.47
CA THR A 448 14.96 16.81 1.89
C THR A 448 13.98 15.67 2.09
N GLY A 449 12.80 15.72 1.45
CA GLY A 449 11.84 14.64 1.50
C GLY A 449 12.43 13.31 1.02
N LEU A 450 13.08 13.29 -0.15
CA LEU A 450 13.76 12.09 -0.67
C LEU A 450 14.79 11.53 0.32
N THR A 451 15.54 12.42 0.97
CA THR A 451 16.57 12.04 1.95
C THR A 451 15.96 11.44 3.21
N GLU A 452 14.91 12.04 3.77
CA GLU A 452 14.25 11.53 4.98
C GLU A 452 13.50 10.23 4.72
N GLY A 453 12.82 10.12 3.58
CA GLY A 453 12.12 8.88 3.22
C GLY A 453 13.07 7.70 3.02
N ARG A 454 14.27 7.93 2.48
CA ARG A 454 15.33 6.90 2.42
C ARG A 454 15.68 6.36 3.81
N LYS A 455 15.79 7.22 4.82
CA LYS A 455 16.08 6.80 6.20
C LYS A 455 14.95 5.95 6.77
N VAL A 456 13.71 6.38 6.57
CA VAL A 456 12.49 5.67 7.01
C VAL A 456 12.42 4.27 6.39
N GLY A 457 12.54 4.17 5.06
CA GLY A 457 12.52 2.89 4.36
C GLY A 457 13.68 1.98 4.75
N SER A 458 14.88 2.55 4.95
CA SER A 458 16.05 1.80 5.41
C SER A 458 15.86 1.19 6.80
N ASN A 459 15.13 1.87 7.69
CA ASN A 459 14.82 1.32 9.02
C ASN A 459 13.78 0.21 8.96
N VAL A 460 12.81 0.26 8.04
CA VAL A 460 11.88 -0.86 7.78
C VAL A 460 12.63 -2.07 7.22
N ASN A 461 13.61 -1.86 6.35
CA ASN A 461 14.45 -2.93 5.80
C ASN A 461 15.29 -3.68 6.85
N LYS A 462 15.48 -3.11 8.06
CA LYS A 462 16.19 -3.77 9.17
C LYS A 462 15.33 -4.77 9.94
N LEU A 463 14.01 -4.82 9.71
CA LEU A 463 13.16 -5.85 10.28
C LEU A 463 13.64 -7.24 9.83
N LYS A 464 13.59 -8.22 10.73
CA LYS A 464 13.93 -9.61 10.45
C LYS A 464 12.72 -10.28 9.81
N TRP A 465 12.61 -10.14 8.49
CA TRP A 465 11.54 -10.74 7.68
C TRP A 465 11.76 -12.24 7.44
N LYS A 466 13.01 -12.70 7.41
CA LYS A 466 13.39 -14.10 7.16
C LYS A 466 13.81 -14.82 8.45
N LYS A 467 13.71 -16.15 8.46
CA LYS A 467 14.17 -17.03 9.56
C LYS A 467 15.69 -17.17 9.61
#